data_AF-A0A9E2RP61-F1
#
_entry.id   AF-A0A9E2RP61-F1
#
_cell.length_a   1.000
_cell.length_b   1.000
_cell.length_c   1.000
_cell.angle_alpha   90.00
_cell.angle_beta   90.00
_cell.angle_gamma   90.00
#
_symmetry.space_group_name_H-M   'P 1'
#
loop_
_entity.id
_entity.type
_entity.pdbx_description
1 polymer ?
#
loop_
_entity_poly.entity_id
_entity_poly.type
_entity_poly.pdbx_seq_one_letter_code
_entity_poly.pdbx_strand_id
1 'polypeptide(L)' 'MTIRGKAYIAGIYEHPTRHAPDKSTAQLHAEVAKGALEDAGLTRADIDGYF' A
#
# COMPACT_ATOMS: atom_id res chain seq x y z
N MET A 1 -14.41 -14.84 20.16
CA MET A 1 -13.10 -14.16 20.14
C MET A 1 -13.29 -12.75 19.58
N THR A 2 -12.59 -11.74 20.09
CA THR A 2 -12.64 -10.36 19.57
C THR A 2 -11.39 -10.07 18.72
N ILE A 3 -11.56 -9.26 17.68
CA ILE A 3 -10.48 -8.82 16.77
C ILE A 3 -9.82 -7.50 17.23
N ARG A 4 -10.32 -6.87 18.29
CA ARG A 4 -9.78 -5.60 18.79
C ARG A 4 -8.31 -5.74 19.19
N GLY A 5 -7.45 -4.88 18.63
CA GLY A 5 -6.00 -4.86 18.92
C GLY A 5 -5.21 -6.04 18.34
N LYS A 6 -5.72 -6.71 17.29
CA LYS A 6 -5.04 -7.85 16.65
C LYS A 6 -4.35 -7.52 15.33
N ALA A 7 -4.62 -6.36 14.76
CA ALA A 7 -4.00 -5.87 13.53
C ALA A 7 -3.60 -4.40 13.70
N TYR A 8 -2.54 -4.02 13.00
CA TYR A 8 -1.92 -2.70 13.08
C TYR A 8 -1.55 -2.24 11.67
N ILE A 9 -1.50 -0.93 11.45
CA ILE A 9 -1.01 -0.34 10.21
C ILE A 9 0.50 -0.18 10.35
N ALA A 10 1.25 -0.87 9.50
CA ALA A 10 2.71 -0.86 9.53
C ALA A 10 3.34 0.14 8.56
N GLY A 11 2.62 0.56 7.51
CA GLY A 11 3.09 1.57 6.56
C GLY A 11 1.95 2.24 5.82
N ILE A 12 2.17 3.49 5.43
CA ILE A 12 1.24 4.30 4.66
C ILE A 12 1.97 5.08 3.58
N TYR A 13 1.29 5.33 2.47
CA TYR A 13 1.81 6.19 1.41
C TYR A 13 0.68 6.80 0.60
N GLU A 14 0.87 8.03 0.15
CA GLU A 14 -0.02 8.71 -0.79
C GLU A 14 0.75 8.99 -2.07
N HIS A 15 0.12 8.74 -3.22
CA HIS A 15 0.72 9.08 -4.50
C HIS A 15 0.88 10.61 -4.63
N PRO A 16 2.08 11.13 -4.99
CA PRO A 16 2.35 12.57 -4.97
C PRO A 16 1.60 13.34 -6.06
N THR A 17 1.24 12.68 -7.16
CA THR A 17 0.55 13.30 -8.29
C THR A 17 -0.95 13.37 -8.04
N ARG A 18 -1.52 14.59 -8.09
CA ARG A 18 -2.96 14.83 -7.91
C ARG A 18 -3.79 14.58 -9.18
N HIS A 19 -3.22 14.80 -10.36
CA HIS A 19 -3.86 14.58 -11.66
C HIS A 19 -2.91 13.79 -12.55
N ALA A 20 -3.21 12.52 -12.79
CA ALA A 20 -2.34 11.58 -13.51
C ALA A 20 -3.07 10.97 -14.72
N PRO A 21 -3.34 11.75 -15.78
CA PRO A 21 -4.06 11.27 -16.97
C PRO A 21 -3.23 10.29 -17.80
N ASP A 22 -1.92 10.27 -17.59
CA ASP A 22 -0.93 9.42 -18.24
C ASP A 22 -0.74 8.07 -17.53
N LYS A 23 -1.40 7.85 -16.38
CA LYS A 23 -1.27 6.61 -15.60
C LYS A 23 -2.58 5.86 -15.54
N SER A 24 -2.47 4.54 -15.69
CA SER A 24 -3.60 3.66 -15.40
C SER A 24 -3.85 3.62 -13.89
N THR A 25 -5.09 3.33 -13.50
CA THR A 25 -5.45 3.10 -12.10
C THR A 25 -4.61 1.99 -11.47
N ALA A 26 -4.33 0.90 -12.21
CA ALA A 26 -3.50 -0.20 -11.72
C ALA A 26 -2.06 0.24 -11.43
N GLN A 27 -1.48 1.11 -12.26
CA GLN A 27 -0.16 1.67 -12.02
C GLN A 27 -0.14 2.53 -10.75
N LEU A 28 -1.17 3.39 -10.57
CA LEU A 28 -1.29 4.20 -9.34
C LEU A 28 -1.36 3.31 -8.10
N HIS A 29 -2.18 2.24 -8.11
CA HIS A 29 -2.21 1.29 -7.00
C HIS A 29 -0.87 0.62 -6.74
N ALA A 30 -0.14 0.22 -7.79
CA ALA A 30 1.17 -0.41 -7.66
C ALA A 30 2.22 0.55 -7.05
N GLU A 31 2.21 1.81 -7.48
CA GLU A 31 3.10 2.87 -6.96
C GLU A 31 2.77 3.16 -5.49
N VAL A 32 1.48 3.22 -5.12
CA VAL A 32 1.06 3.46 -3.74
C VAL A 32 1.38 2.27 -2.83
N ALA A 33 1.09 1.05 -3.29
CA ALA A 33 1.40 -0.18 -2.55
C ALA A 33 2.91 -0.32 -2.33
N LYS A 34 3.73 0.03 -3.33
CA LYS A 34 5.19 0.06 -3.21
C LYS A 34 5.61 1.05 -2.12
N GLY A 35 5.11 2.28 -2.12
CA GLY A 35 5.46 3.27 -1.10
C GLY A 35 5.06 2.85 0.32
N ALA A 36 3.88 2.23 0.48
CA ALA A 36 3.42 1.72 1.78
C ALA A 36 4.28 0.54 2.28
N LEU A 37 4.76 -0.32 1.37
CA LEU A 37 5.72 -1.37 1.71
C LEU A 37 7.07 -0.81 2.13
N GLU A 38 7.57 0.22 1.45
CA GLU A 38 8.82 0.89 1.79
C GLU A 38 8.75 1.55 3.17
N ASP A 39 7.64 2.23 3.50
CA ASP A 39 7.39 2.81 4.83
C ASP A 39 7.33 1.73 5.93
N ALA A 40 6.73 0.58 5.62
CA ALA A 40 6.68 -0.57 6.52
C ALA A 40 8.01 -1.33 6.64
N GLY A 41 9.01 -1.05 5.81
CA GLY A 41 10.26 -1.82 5.73
C GLY A 41 10.07 -3.25 5.22
N LEU A 42 9.06 -3.48 4.38
CA LEU A 42 8.69 -4.79 3.82
C LEU A 42 8.91 -4.85 2.31
N THR A 43 8.77 -6.05 1.76
CA THR A 43 8.84 -6.30 0.32
C THR A 43 7.54 -6.92 -0.20
N ARG A 44 7.38 -6.97 -1.53
CA ARG A 44 6.25 -7.65 -2.17
C ARG A 44 6.13 -9.12 -1.77
N ALA A 45 7.24 -9.78 -1.43
CA ALA A 45 7.24 -11.19 -1.05
C ALA A 45 6.59 -11.46 0.32
N ASP A 46 6.46 -10.42 1.15
CA ASP A 46 5.85 -10.50 2.47
C ASP A 46 4.31 -10.37 2.43
N ILE A 47 3.73 -10.15 1.24
CA ILE A 47 2.29 -9.95 1.05
C ILE A 47 1.61 -11.26 0.64
N ASP A 48 0.60 -11.65 1.41
CA ASP A 48 -0.27 -12.81 1.18
C ASP A 48 -1.73 -12.44 0.86
N GLY A 49 -2.08 -11.14 0.90
CA GLY A 49 -3.40 -10.62 0.56
C GLY A 49 -3.37 -9.23 -0.06
N TYR A 50 -4.26 -8.96 -1.02
CA TYR A 50 -4.39 -7.68 -1.72
C TYR A 50 -5.87 -7.31 -1.84
N PHE A 51 -6.21 -6.07 -1.50
CA PHE A 51 -7.59 -5.55 -1.42
C PHE A 51 -7.66 -4.11 -1.92
#